data_AF-A0A3N5ZPZ4-F1
#
_entry.id   AF-A0A3N5ZPZ4-F1
#
_cell.length_a   1.000
_cell.length_b   1.000
_cell.length_c   1.000
_cell.angle_alpha   90.00
_cell.angle_beta   90.00
_cell.angle_gamma   90.00
#
_symmetry.space_group_name_H-M   'P 1'
#
loop_
_entity.id
_entity.type
_entity.pdbx_description
1 polymer ?
#
loop_
_entity_poly.entity_id
_entity_poly.type
_entity_poly.pdbx_seq_one_letter_code
_entity_poly.pdbx_strand_id
1 'polypeptide(L)'
;MLNLKSPFFIFQRSLLFSWHFLGNFIFITVYYKNHSNLCIITNEGVNKLQFHTTKSFVLASSSPRRKELFSRLHIPFEIMSSDVEETSVQASTVDQYVTGVALLKARDIAKKAPGKVIIGADTIVVKDNVLLHKPKNREEARSHLYSLRGNSHQVLTAVAIIDENGSETTFVESTKVIFKNVSDQLIEAYIATKDPFDKAGGYGIQTDGVFLVDRIEGDYLNVVGLPLARVCEELLNQELITL
;
A
#
# COMPACT_ATOMS: atom_id res chain seq x y z
N MET A 1 23.41 -3.96 -28.29
CA MET A 1 24.69 -3.30 -27.96
C MET A 1 24.68 -2.99 -26.47
N LEU A 2 25.30 -3.84 -25.65
CA LEU A 2 25.35 -3.72 -24.19
C LEU A 2 26.38 -2.67 -23.80
N ASN A 3 25.96 -1.62 -23.10
CA ASN A 3 26.83 -0.60 -22.53
C ASN A 3 27.62 -1.20 -21.34
N LEU A 4 28.84 -1.66 -21.59
CA LEU A 4 29.81 -2.00 -20.54
C LEU A 4 30.28 -0.71 -19.88
N LYS A 5 29.73 -0.38 -18.71
CA LYS A 5 30.28 0.67 -17.84
C LYS A 5 31.64 0.17 -17.32
N SER A 6 32.68 0.97 -17.55
CA SER A 6 34.07 0.72 -17.11
C SER A 6 34.19 0.46 -15.61
N PRO A 7 35.13 -0.40 -15.16
CA PRO A 7 35.32 -0.70 -13.75
C PRO A 7 35.85 0.53 -12.98
N PHE A 8 35.26 0.81 -11.81
CA PHE A 8 35.77 1.77 -10.84
C PHE A 8 36.74 1.07 -9.89
N PHE A 9 37.89 1.68 -9.62
CA PHE A 9 38.90 1.18 -8.67
C PHE A 9 38.84 2.00 -7.38
N ILE A 10 38.73 1.34 -6.23
CA ILE A 10 38.90 1.96 -4.90
C ILE A 10 40.24 1.49 -4.32
N PHE A 11 41.07 2.45 -3.89
CA PHE A 11 42.36 2.19 -3.26
C PHE A 11 42.26 2.35 -1.73
N GLN A 12 42.49 1.27 -0.99
CA GLN A 12 42.76 1.34 0.45
C GLN A 12 43.99 0.47 0.81
N ARG A 13 45.09 1.14 1.12
CA ARG A 13 46.33 0.73 1.83
C ARG A 13 47.03 -0.63 1.58
N SER A 14 46.59 -1.48 0.65
CA SER A 14 47.34 -2.62 0.05
C SER A 14 46.42 -3.60 -0.69
N LEU A 15 45.12 -3.30 -0.77
CA LEU A 15 44.13 -4.08 -1.51
C LEU A 15 43.65 -3.28 -2.73
N LEU A 16 43.71 -3.93 -3.89
CA LEU A 16 43.07 -3.47 -5.13
C LEU A 16 41.79 -4.28 -5.32
N PHE A 17 40.70 -3.62 -5.68
CA PHE A 17 39.44 -4.27 -6.02
C PHE A 17 39.02 -3.84 -7.42
N SER A 18 38.52 -4.78 -8.22
CA SER A 18 37.73 -4.47 -9.40
C SER A 18 36.40 -5.19 -9.30
N TRP A 19 35.31 -4.51 -9.66
CA TRP A 19 34.02 -5.14 -9.81
C TRP A 19 33.38 -4.83 -11.14
N HIS A 20 32.53 -5.75 -11.57
CA HIS A 20 31.68 -5.59 -12.74
C HIS A 20 30.40 -6.41 -12.56
N PHE A 21 29.32 -5.90 -13.14
CA PHE A 21 28.02 -6.55 -13.14
C PHE A 21 27.87 -7.44 -14.36
N LEU A 22 27.33 -8.64 -14.15
CA LEU A 22 26.82 -9.49 -15.22
C LEU A 22 25.43 -10.00 -14.78
N GLY A 23 24.36 -9.40 -15.30
CA GLY A 23 23.00 -9.71 -14.82
C GLY A 23 22.83 -9.44 -13.31
N ASN A 24 22.34 -10.43 -12.56
CA ASN A 24 22.15 -10.37 -11.10
C ASN A 24 23.44 -10.66 -10.29
N PHE A 25 24.59 -10.81 -10.95
CA PHE A 25 25.85 -11.16 -10.30
C PHE A 25 26.77 -9.95 -10.15
N ILE A 26 27.37 -9.82 -8.96
CA ILE A 26 28.48 -8.90 -8.71
C ILE A 26 29.75 -9.73 -8.61
N PHE A 27 30.65 -9.54 -9.57
CA PHE A 27 31.96 -10.15 -9.53
C PHE A 27 32.90 -9.17 -8.84
N ILE A 28 33.51 -9.56 -7.72
CA ILE A 28 34.53 -8.76 -7.05
C ILE A 28 35.84 -9.54 -7.13
N THR A 29 36.81 -8.96 -7.84
CA THR A 29 38.19 -9.47 -7.83
C THR A 29 38.98 -8.72 -6.79
N VAL A 30 39.51 -9.45 -5.80
CA VAL A 30 40.37 -8.91 -4.75
C VAL A 30 41.81 -9.24 -5.09
N TYR A 31 42.66 -8.23 -5.17
CA TYR A 31 44.09 -8.38 -5.43
C TYR A 31 44.86 -8.11 -4.13
N TYR A 32 45.57 -9.13 -3.63
CA TYR A 32 46.43 -9.03 -2.43
C TYR A 32 47.72 -9.83 -2.62
N LYS A 33 48.88 -9.21 -2.39
CA LYS A 33 50.23 -9.85 -2.44
C LYS A 33 50.43 -10.81 -3.62
N ASN A 34 50.18 -10.36 -4.86
CA ASN A 34 50.34 -11.16 -6.08
C ASN A 34 49.48 -12.46 -6.18
N HIS A 35 48.45 -12.60 -5.34
CA HIS A 35 47.42 -13.62 -5.50
C HIS A 35 46.08 -12.96 -5.85
N SER A 36 45.40 -13.49 -6.86
CA SER A 36 44.03 -13.10 -7.23
C SER A 36 43.06 -14.16 -6.74
N ASN A 37 42.16 -13.77 -5.83
CA ASN A 37 41.00 -14.59 -5.48
C ASN A 37 39.76 -13.95 -6.10
N LEU A 38 39.09 -14.68 -6.99
CA LEU A 38 37.79 -14.29 -7.51
C LEU A 38 36.73 -14.65 -6.46
N CYS A 39 36.11 -13.63 -5.87
CA CYS A 39 34.94 -13.83 -5.02
C CYS A 39 33.69 -13.59 -5.89
N ILE A 40 32.89 -14.63 -6.08
CA ILE A 40 31.58 -14.53 -6.71
C ILE A 40 30.59 -14.27 -5.59
N ILE A 41 30.07 -13.04 -5.53
CA ILE A 41 28.90 -12.77 -4.69
C ILE A 41 27.70 -13.02 -5.60
N THR A 42 27.08 -14.18 -5.41
CA THR A 42 25.75 -14.43 -5.98
C THR A 42 24.76 -13.60 -5.18
N ASN A 43 24.00 -12.75 -5.87
CA ASN A 43 22.72 -12.33 -5.32
C ASN A 43 21.81 -13.56 -5.49
N GLU A 44 21.90 -14.52 -4.58
CA GLU A 44 20.87 -15.55 -4.49
C GLU A 44 19.56 -14.80 -4.23
N GLY A 45 18.81 -14.58 -5.31
CA GLY A 45 17.54 -13.88 -5.23
C GLY A 45 16.69 -14.61 -4.20
N VAL A 46 16.18 -13.88 -3.22
CA VAL A 46 15.24 -14.43 -2.25
C VAL A 46 14.07 -15.02 -3.05
N ASN A 47 13.84 -16.33 -2.91
CA ASN A 47 12.67 -16.98 -3.51
C ASN A 47 11.42 -16.25 -3.01
N LYS A 48 10.67 -15.67 -3.94
CA LYS A 48 9.42 -14.97 -3.60
C LYS A 48 8.37 -16.00 -3.25
N LEU A 49 7.54 -15.68 -2.25
CA LEU A 49 6.32 -16.41 -1.97
C LEU A 49 5.45 -16.40 -3.23
N GLN A 50 5.06 -17.58 -3.70
CA GLN A 50 4.19 -17.73 -4.86
C GLN A 50 2.81 -18.14 -4.38
N PHE A 51 1.80 -17.57 -5.02
CA PHE A 51 0.42 -17.98 -4.82
C PHE A 51 -0.12 -18.49 -6.16
N HIS A 52 -0.93 -19.55 -6.08
CA HIS A 52 -1.57 -20.18 -7.21
C HIS A 52 -3.08 -19.99 -7.14
N THR A 53 -3.71 -19.84 -8.30
CA THR A 53 -5.18 -19.74 -8.38
C THR A 53 -5.67 -20.14 -9.77
N THR A 54 -6.86 -20.73 -9.81
CA THR A 54 -7.64 -20.96 -11.05
C THR A 54 -8.71 -19.88 -11.25
N LYS A 55 -8.88 -18.99 -10.26
CA LYS A 55 -9.90 -17.94 -10.27
C LYS A 55 -9.39 -16.71 -11.03
N SER A 56 -10.32 -15.98 -11.63
CA SER A 56 -10.04 -14.66 -12.21
C SER A 56 -10.39 -13.57 -11.20
N PHE A 57 -9.44 -12.68 -10.88
CA PHE A 57 -9.62 -11.63 -9.90
C PHE A 57 -9.85 -10.26 -10.55
N VAL A 58 -10.70 -9.45 -9.91
CA VAL A 58 -10.86 -8.02 -10.21
C VAL A 58 -10.69 -7.21 -8.93
N LEU A 59 -9.76 -6.26 -8.95
CA LEU A 59 -9.67 -5.22 -7.93
C LEU A 59 -10.63 -4.07 -8.29
N ALA A 60 -11.70 -3.94 -7.51
CA ALA A 60 -12.74 -2.91 -7.66
C ALA A 60 -12.26 -1.55 -7.12
N SER A 61 -11.16 -1.01 -7.64
CA SER A 61 -10.56 0.24 -7.15
C SER A 61 -9.81 1.03 -8.20
N SER A 62 -9.95 2.35 -8.19
CA SER A 62 -9.10 3.29 -8.94
C SER A 62 -7.82 3.68 -8.20
N SER A 63 -7.63 3.26 -6.94
CA SER A 63 -6.50 3.66 -6.12
C SER A 63 -5.19 3.01 -6.60
N PRO A 64 -4.18 3.79 -7.03
CA PRO A 64 -2.87 3.24 -7.41
C PRO A 64 -2.19 2.50 -6.26
N ARG A 65 -2.42 2.95 -5.02
CA ARG A 65 -1.88 2.34 -3.80
C ARG A 65 -2.41 0.92 -3.62
N ARG A 66 -3.72 0.72 -3.75
CA ARG A 66 -4.34 -0.62 -3.59
C ARG A 66 -3.89 -1.58 -4.70
N LYS A 67 -3.73 -1.08 -5.93
CA LYS A 67 -3.13 -1.85 -7.03
C LYS A 67 -1.73 -2.33 -6.67
N GLU A 68 -0.88 -1.42 -6.20
CA GLU A 68 0.50 -1.75 -5.83
C GLU A 68 0.51 -2.80 -4.71
N LEU A 69 -0.30 -2.62 -3.66
CA LEU A 69 -0.39 -3.57 -2.56
C LEU A 69 -0.88 -4.95 -3.01
N PHE A 70 -1.98 -5.01 -3.76
CA PHE A 70 -2.54 -6.28 -4.23
C PHE A 70 -1.59 -7.02 -5.17
N SER A 71 -0.78 -6.32 -5.96
CA SER A 71 0.23 -6.93 -6.84
C SER A 71 1.32 -7.73 -6.13
N ARG A 72 1.49 -7.53 -4.81
CA ARG A 72 2.42 -8.30 -3.98
C ARG A 72 1.96 -9.74 -3.74
N LEU A 73 0.71 -10.08 -4.03
CA LEU A 73 0.22 -11.46 -4.05
C LEU A 73 0.68 -12.22 -5.29
N HIS A 74 1.25 -11.55 -6.30
CA HIS A 74 1.78 -12.19 -7.51
C HIS A 74 0.78 -13.06 -8.30
N ILE A 75 -0.52 -12.89 -8.06
CA ILE A 75 -1.60 -13.48 -8.86
C ILE A 75 -2.06 -12.53 -9.98
N PRO A 76 -2.55 -13.05 -11.11
CA PRO A 76 -3.14 -12.21 -12.16
C PRO A 76 -4.46 -11.59 -11.69
N PHE A 77 -4.65 -10.30 -11.97
CA PHE A 77 -5.90 -9.60 -11.68
C PHE A 77 -6.14 -8.44 -12.66
N GLU A 78 -7.40 -8.10 -12.85
CA GLU A 78 -7.85 -6.91 -13.58
C GLU A 78 -8.21 -5.79 -12.61
N ILE A 79 -8.27 -4.56 -13.13
CA ILE A 79 -8.67 -3.39 -12.35
C ILE A 79 -9.91 -2.81 -13.00
N MET A 80 -10.96 -2.65 -12.20
CA MET A 80 -12.19 -1.98 -12.63
C MET A 80 -12.58 -0.97 -11.56
N SER A 81 -12.78 0.29 -11.95
CA SER A 81 -13.27 1.32 -11.03
C SER A 81 -14.79 1.33 -11.02
N SER A 82 -15.36 1.42 -9.82
CA SER A 82 -16.79 1.68 -9.65
C SER A 82 -17.03 3.19 -9.61
N ASP A 83 -18.08 3.64 -10.30
CA ASP A 83 -18.51 5.04 -10.36
C ASP A 83 -19.69 5.32 -9.42
N VAL A 84 -19.97 4.40 -8.48
CA VAL A 84 -21.08 4.54 -7.53
C VAL A 84 -20.86 5.69 -6.56
N GLU A 85 -21.91 6.47 -6.33
CA GLU A 85 -21.90 7.51 -5.30
C GLU A 85 -21.94 6.90 -3.91
N GLU A 86 -20.94 7.22 -3.08
CA GLU A 86 -20.79 6.70 -1.71
C GLU A 86 -21.87 7.23 -0.75
N THR A 87 -22.61 8.27 -1.15
CA THR A 87 -23.64 8.97 -0.36
C THR A 87 -24.90 8.13 -0.12
N SER A 88 -25.09 7.02 -0.84
CA SER A 88 -26.25 6.16 -0.68
C SER A 88 -26.16 5.20 0.52
N VAL A 89 -25.00 5.11 1.19
CA VAL A 89 -24.80 4.19 2.31
C VAL A 89 -25.32 4.81 3.60
N GLN A 90 -26.43 4.27 4.10
CA GLN A 90 -26.96 4.58 5.42
C GLN A 90 -26.33 3.65 6.46
N ALA A 91 -25.75 4.22 7.52
CA ALA A 91 -25.08 3.47 8.57
C ALA A 91 -25.20 4.17 9.93
N SER A 92 -25.25 3.38 11.00
CA SER A 92 -25.32 3.89 12.38
C SER A 92 -23.94 3.99 13.03
N THR A 93 -22.94 3.31 12.48
CA THR A 93 -21.54 3.32 12.95
C THR A 93 -20.56 3.54 11.80
N VAL A 94 -19.34 3.97 12.13
CA VAL A 94 -18.27 4.18 11.14
C VAL A 94 -17.86 2.87 10.47
N ASP A 95 -17.83 1.76 11.21
CA ASP A 95 -17.56 0.41 10.71
C ASP A 95 -18.61 -0.04 9.69
N GLN A 96 -19.89 0.17 9.99
CA GLN A 96 -21.00 -0.13 9.07
C GLN A 96 -20.90 0.72 7.80
N TYR A 97 -20.55 2.00 7.95
CA TYR A 97 -20.39 2.91 6.82
C TYR A 97 -19.27 2.44 5.88
N VAL A 98 -18.05 2.25 6.39
CA VAL A 98 -16.90 1.86 5.56
C VAL A 98 -17.10 0.48 4.93
N THR A 99 -17.71 -0.46 5.66
CA THR A 99 -18.10 -1.77 5.12
C THR A 99 -19.11 -1.63 4.00
N GLY A 100 -20.15 -0.83 4.20
CA GLY A 100 -21.19 -0.59 3.20
C GLY A 100 -20.62 0.04 1.92
N VAL A 101 -19.69 0.98 2.03
CA VAL A 101 -19.02 1.60 0.88
C VAL A 101 -18.13 0.61 0.13
N ALA A 102 -17.33 -0.19 0.84
CA ALA A 102 -16.49 -1.23 0.23
C ALA A 102 -17.34 -2.26 -0.54
N LEU A 103 -18.45 -2.69 0.06
CA LEU A 103 -19.37 -3.65 -0.53
C LEU A 103 -20.16 -3.07 -1.70
N LEU A 104 -20.57 -1.80 -1.62
CA LEU A 104 -21.24 -1.09 -2.72
C LEU A 104 -20.36 -1.08 -3.97
N LYS A 105 -19.06 -0.75 -3.82
CA LYS A 105 -18.08 -0.75 -4.91
C LYS A 105 -17.86 -2.16 -5.47
N ALA A 106 -17.72 -3.16 -4.60
CA ALA A 106 -17.54 -4.55 -5.02
C ALA A 106 -18.77 -5.08 -5.80
N ARG A 107 -19.98 -4.85 -5.30
CA ARG A 107 -21.24 -5.30 -5.93
C ARG A 107 -21.48 -4.67 -7.29
N ASP A 108 -21.14 -3.39 -7.47
CA ASP A 108 -21.24 -2.74 -8.77
C ASP A 108 -20.34 -3.41 -9.82
N ILE A 109 -19.10 -3.75 -9.44
CA ILE A 109 -18.18 -4.45 -10.32
C ILE A 109 -18.59 -5.92 -10.53
N ALA A 110 -19.11 -6.60 -9.52
CA ALA A 110 -19.60 -7.98 -9.66
C ALA A 110 -20.69 -8.12 -10.74
N LYS A 111 -21.57 -7.11 -10.87
CA LYS A 111 -22.58 -7.06 -11.94
C LYS A 111 -21.96 -6.91 -13.34
N LYS A 112 -20.81 -6.24 -13.43
CA LYS A 112 -20.10 -5.93 -14.69
C LYS A 112 -19.10 -7.04 -15.08
N ALA A 113 -18.67 -7.85 -14.13
CA ALA A 113 -17.67 -8.90 -14.30
C ALA A 113 -18.15 -10.23 -13.67
N PRO A 114 -19.24 -10.85 -14.19
CA PRO A 114 -19.76 -12.10 -13.65
C PRO A 114 -18.74 -13.23 -13.76
N GLY A 115 -18.74 -14.15 -12.78
CA GLY A 115 -17.84 -15.30 -12.74
C GLY A 115 -16.39 -14.96 -12.35
N LYS A 116 -16.15 -13.77 -11.77
CA LYS A 116 -14.84 -13.36 -11.25
C LYS A 116 -14.93 -13.10 -9.74
N VAL A 117 -13.81 -13.28 -9.06
CA VAL A 117 -13.64 -12.89 -7.65
C VAL A 117 -13.39 -11.39 -7.59
N ILE A 118 -14.21 -10.65 -6.85
CA ILE A 118 -14.14 -9.20 -6.76
C ILE A 118 -13.59 -8.78 -5.40
N ILE A 119 -12.56 -7.94 -5.41
CA ILE A 119 -11.97 -7.33 -4.21
C ILE A 119 -12.31 -5.85 -4.19
N GLY A 120 -13.23 -5.44 -3.33
CA GLY A 120 -13.52 -4.03 -3.02
C GLY A 120 -12.88 -3.60 -1.72
N ALA A 121 -12.49 -2.33 -1.61
CA ALA A 121 -12.00 -1.77 -0.36
C ALA A 121 -12.27 -0.27 -0.25
N ASP A 122 -12.50 0.18 0.97
CA ASP A 122 -12.66 1.60 1.30
C ASP A 122 -11.92 1.95 2.57
N THR A 123 -11.38 3.17 2.66
CA THR A 123 -10.52 3.60 3.76
C THR A 123 -10.94 4.97 4.24
N ILE A 124 -11.23 5.09 5.54
CA ILE A 124 -11.65 6.33 6.19
C ILE A 124 -10.71 6.70 7.33
N VAL A 125 -10.65 7.99 7.62
CA VAL A 125 -9.95 8.53 8.80
C VAL A 125 -11.00 9.05 9.77
N VAL A 126 -10.92 8.63 11.04
CA VAL A 126 -11.87 9.00 12.08
C VAL A 126 -11.12 9.61 13.27
N LYS A 127 -11.51 10.83 13.66
CA LYS A 127 -11.02 11.52 14.84
C LYS A 127 -12.21 11.88 15.73
N ASP A 128 -12.21 11.38 16.97
CA ASP A 128 -13.25 11.67 17.97
C ASP A 128 -14.68 11.44 17.43
N ASN A 129 -14.89 10.29 16.76
CA ASN A 129 -16.13 9.89 16.07
C ASN A 129 -16.54 10.75 14.85
N VAL A 130 -15.68 11.65 14.39
CA VAL A 130 -15.89 12.46 13.17
C VAL A 130 -15.07 11.89 12.01
N LEU A 131 -15.73 11.64 10.88
CA LEU A 131 -15.06 11.26 9.64
C LEU A 131 -14.35 12.47 9.03
N LEU A 132 -13.07 12.31 8.74
CA LEU A 132 -12.28 13.29 7.99
C LEU A 132 -12.22 12.83 6.53
N HIS A 133 -13.05 13.45 5.69
CA HIS A 133 -13.06 13.20 4.25
C HIS A 133 -11.79 13.72 3.57
N LYS A 134 -11.75 13.62 2.24
CA LYS A 134 -10.73 14.27 1.43
C LYS A 134 -10.95 15.79 1.52
N PRO A 135 -9.93 16.60 1.85
CA PRO A 135 -10.10 18.04 1.92
C PRO A 135 -10.35 18.61 0.52
N LYS A 136 -11.34 19.50 0.39
CA LYS A 136 -11.71 20.12 -0.90
C LYS A 136 -10.82 21.31 -1.27
N ASN A 137 -10.18 21.92 -0.28
CA ASN A 137 -9.37 23.12 -0.44
C ASN A 137 -8.28 23.19 0.64
N ARG A 138 -7.42 24.21 0.53
CA ARG A 138 -6.26 24.40 1.42
C ARG A 138 -6.69 24.59 2.87
N GLU A 139 -7.79 25.30 3.09
CA GLU A 139 -8.34 25.64 4.41
C GLU A 139 -8.85 24.37 5.13
N GLU A 140 -9.56 23.50 4.42
CA GLU A 140 -9.99 22.20 4.93
C GLU A 140 -8.80 21.29 5.22
N ALA A 141 -7.79 21.24 4.33
CA ALA A 141 -6.57 20.47 4.56
C ALA A 141 -5.84 20.94 5.81
N ARG A 142 -5.69 22.26 5.98
CA ARG A 142 -5.12 22.87 7.19
C ARG A 142 -5.92 22.50 8.43
N SER A 143 -7.24 22.61 8.38
CA SER A 143 -8.14 22.27 9.48
C SER A 143 -7.98 20.81 9.92
N HIS A 144 -7.97 19.87 8.96
CA HIS A 144 -7.73 18.45 9.23
C HIS A 144 -6.35 18.24 9.86
N LEU A 145 -5.28 18.76 9.25
CA LEU A 145 -3.92 18.53 9.75
C LEU A 145 -3.68 19.17 11.12
N TYR A 146 -4.33 20.29 11.42
CA TYR A 146 -4.26 20.94 12.74
C TYR A 146 -5.02 20.15 13.79
N SER A 147 -6.17 19.57 13.48
CA SER A 147 -6.92 18.73 14.43
C SER A 147 -6.18 17.42 14.74
N LEU A 148 -5.42 16.89 13.78
CA LEU A 148 -4.62 15.69 13.96
C LEU A 148 -3.28 15.95 14.66
N ARG A 149 -2.68 17.14 14.54
CA ARG A 149 -1.37 17.49 15.12
C ARG A 149 -1.29 17.14 16.61
N GLY A 150 -0.25 16.41 17.00
CA GLY A 150 0.01 16.02 18.39
C GLY A 150 -1.04 15.08 19.00
N ASN A 151 -1.98 14.58 18.21
CA ASN A 151 -3.09 13.77 18.65
C ASN A 151 -3.07 12.38 17.97
N SER A 152 -3.96 11.51 18.42
CA SER A 152 -4.23 10.23 17.76
C SER A 152 -5.60 10.20 17.09
N HIS A 153 -5.68 9.46 15.98
CA HIS A 153 -6.90 9.15 15.22
C HIS A 153 -6.88 7.68 14.77
N GLN A 154 -8.01 7.20 14.26
CA GLN A 154 -8.16 5.86 13.71
C GLN A 154 -8.19 5.92 12.18
N VAL A 155 -7.54 4.96 11.55
CA VAL A 155 -7.69 4.68 10.12
C VAL A 155 -8.33 3.31 9.97
N LEU A 156 -9.52 3.28 9.38
CA LEU A 156 -10.28 2.06 9.17
C LEU A 156 -10.28 1.74 7.68
N THR A 157 -9.93 0.52 7.31
CA THR A 157 -10.16 0.00 5.96
C THR A 157 -11.11 -1.18 6.02
N ALA A 158 -12.24 -1.09 5.31
CA ALA A 158 -13.04 -2.26 5.01
C ALA A 158 -12.58 -2.91 3.71
N VAL A 159 -12.65 -4.23 3.68
CA VAL A 159 -12.48 -5.04 2.48
C VAL A 159 -13.73 -5.88 2.28
N ALA A 160 -14.19 -5.95 1.04
CA ALA A 160 -15.25 -6.83 0.58
C ALA A 160 -14.68 -7.79 -0.47
N ILE A 161 -14.94 -9.08 -0.28
CA ILE A 161 -14.58 -10.16 -1.20
C ILE A 161 -15.89 -10.77 -1.68
N ILE A 162 -16.12 -10.74 -2.99
CA ILE A 162 -17.27 -11.42 -3.61
C ILE A 162 -16.73 -12.54 -4.47
N ASP A 163 -17.11 -13.78 -4.16
CA ASP A 163 -16.72 -14.96 -4.92
C ASP A 163 -17.55 -15.10 -6.22
N GLU A 164 -17.11 -15.94 -7.15
CA GLU A 164 -17.77 -16.19 -8.44
C GLU A 164 -19.20 -16.73 -8.30
N ASN A 165 -19.50 -17.39 -7.16
CA ASN A 165 -20.83 -17.88 -6.80
C ASN A 165 -21.71 -16.81 -6.13
N GLY A 166 -21.19 -15.60 -5.91
CA GLY A 166 -21.89 -14.48 -5.28
C GLY A 166 -21.82 -14.45 -3.75
N SER A 167 -21.10 -15.38 -3.11
CA SER A 167 -20.82 -15.31 -1.66
C SER A 167 -20.04 -14.06 -1.33
N GLU A 168 -20.46 -13.35 -0.27
CA GLU A 168 -19.87 -12.09 0.15
C GLU A 168 -19.22 -12.24 1.52
N THR A 169 -17.92 -11.95 1.60
CA THR A 169 -17.18 -11.84 2.85
C THR A 169 -16.73 -10.40 3.05
N THR A 170 -16.89 -9.87 4.26
CA THR A 170 -16.42 -8.51 4.59
C THR A 170 -15.68 -8.50 5.90
N PHE A 171 -14.70 -7.61 6.02
CA PHE A 171 -14.03 -7.35 7.28
C PHE A 171 -13.53 -5.91 7.34
N VAL A 172 -13.28 -5.42 8.55
CA VAL A 172 -12.70 -4.10 8.83
C VAL A 172 -11.42 -4.27 9.62
N GLU A 173 -10.37 -3.60 9.17
CA GLU A 173 -9.10 -3.46 9.89
C GLU A 173 -8.98 -2.03 10.42
N SER A 174 -8.53 -1.87 11.66
CA SER A 174 -8.38 -0.57 12.31
C SER A 174 -6.94 -0.36 12.75
N THR A 175 -6.42 0.84 12.55
CA THR A 175 -5.07 1.21 12.96
C THR A 175 -5.07 2.60 13.55
N LYS A 176 -4.54 2.71 14.76
CA LYS A 176 -4.38 3.99 15.43
C LYS A 176 -3.10 4.65 14.94
N VAL A 177 -3.21 5.90 14.49
CA VAL A 177 -2.09 6.70 14.04
C VAL A 177 -1.90 7.85 15.01
N ILE A 178 -0.65 8.10 15.42
CA ILE A 178 -0.29 9.16 16.34
C ILE A 178 0.56 10.17 15.58
N PHE A 179 0.15 11.44 15.59
CA PHE A 179 0.89 12.52 14.95
C PHE A 179 1.84 13.21 15.93
N LYS A 180 2.95 13.70 15.39
CA LYS A 180 3.87 14.59 16.08
C LYS A 180 3.22 15.96 16.29
N ASN A 181 3.69 16.68 17.30
CA ASN A 181 3.40 18.11 17.45
C ASN A 181 4.33 18.93 16.53
N VAL A 182 4.04 18.90 15.21
CA VAL A 182 4.86 19.56 14.19
C VAL A 182 4.62 21.07 14.10
N SER A 183 5.55 21.81 13.47
CA SER A 183 5.39 23.25 13.24
C SER A 183 4.35 23.58 12.17
N ASP A 184 3.81 24.79 12.23
CA ASP A 184 2.94 25.37 11.19
C ASP A 184 3.63 25.37 9.83
N GLN A 185 4.92 25.72 9.80
CA GLN A 185 5.71 25.72 8.58
C GLN A 185 5.73 24.35 7.88
N LEU A 186 5.85 23.25 8.64
CA LEU A 186 5.83 21.91 8.06
C LEU A 186 4.44 21.56 7.49
N ILE A 187 3.36 21.91 8.21
CA ILE A 187 2.00 21.67 7.71
C ILE A 187 1.74 22.48 6.43
N GLU A 188 2.09 23.77 6.41
CA GLU A 188 1.87 24.62 5.24
C GLU A 188 2.69 24.16 4.02
N ALA A 189 3.92 23.69 4.25
CA ALA A 189 4.77 23.10 3.22
C ALA A 189 4.19 21.79 2.69
N TYR A 190 3.70 20.91 3.57
CA TYR A 190 3.05 19.68 3.16
C TYR A 190 1.80 19.93 2.33
N ILE A 191 0.95 20.89 2.73
CA ILE A 191 -0.24 21.24 1.94
C ILE A 191 0.14 21.79 0.55
N ALA A 192 1.26 22.51 0.44
CA ALA A 192 1.74 23.03 -0.83
C ALA A 192 2.15 21.93 -1.84
N THR A 193 2.48 20.72 -1.38
CA THR A 193 2.78 19.57 -2.25
C THR A 193 1.57 19.08 -3.05
N LYS A 194 0.35 19.46 -2.65
CA LYS A 194 -0.93 18.93 -3.13
C LYS A 194 -1.21 17.46 -2.80
N ASP A 195 -0.30 16.79 -2.09
CA ASP A 195 -0.47 15.42 -1.62
C ASP A 195 -1.70 15.21 -0.69
N PRO A 196 -2.17 16.19 0.10
CA PRO A 196 -3.37 15.99 0.94
C PRO A 196 -4.69 15.71 0.20
N PHE A 197 -4.84 16.24 -1.01
CA PHE A 197 -6.18 16.46 -1.58
C PHE A 197 -6.87 15.20 -2.12
N ASP A 198 -6.14 14.12 -2.40
CA ASP A 198 -6.71 12.83 -2.83
C ASP A 198 -6.87 11.81 -1.68
N LYS A 199 -6.64 12.22 -0.42
CA LYS A 199 -6.54 11.31 0.74
C LYS A 199 -7.47 11.72 1.87
N ALA A 200 -8.19 10.75 2.42
CA ALA A 200 -9.00 10.97 3.63
C ALA A 200 -8.10 11.44 4.78
N GLY A 201 -8.59 12.38 5.59
CA GLY A 201 -7.79 13.01 6.65
C GLY A 201 -6.71 13.97 6.16
N GLY A 202 -6.53 14.14 4.84
CA GLY A 202 -5.60 15.11 4.28
C GLY A 202 -4.12 14.73 4.41
N TYR A 203 -3.78 13.44 4.56
CA TYR A 203 -2.37 13.01 4.56
C TYR A 203 -2.15 11.61 3.98
N GLY A 204 -0.91 11.31 3.59
CA GLY A 204 -0.46 9.98 3.17
C GLY A 204 0.80 9.54 3.89
N ILE A 205 0.76 8.40 4.58
CA ILE A 205 1.92 7.87 5.33
C ILE A 205 3.05 7.33 4.42
N GLN A 206 2.76 7.07 3.15
CA GLN A 206 3.71 6.57 2.15
C GLN A 206 4.46 7.68 1.38
N THR A 207 4.06 8.93 1.59
CA THR A 207 4.59 10.14 0.95
C THR A 207 5.17 11.06 2.04
N ASP A 208 5.35 12.36 1.74
CA ASP A 208 5.85 13.34 2.71
C ASP A 208 4.97 13.47 3.97
N GLY A 209 3.73 12.97 3.94
CA GLY A 209 2.88 12.88 5.13
C GLY A 209 3.48 12.01 6.24
N VAL A 210 4.47 11.16 5.93
CA VAL A 210 5.24 10.39 6.93
C VAL A 210 5.92 11.30 7.97
N PHE A 211 6.30 12.53 7.61
CA PHE A 211 6.94 13.46 8.54
C PHE A 211 5.99 13.97 9.64
N LEU A 212 4.68 13.82 9.43
CA LEU A 212 3.65 14.17 10.41
C LEU A 212 3.43 13.06 11.45
N VAL A 213 3.76 11.82 11.12
CA VAL A 213 3.50 10.64 11.94
C VAL A 213 4.61 10.42 12.96
N ASP A 214 4.23 10.19 14.21
CA ASP A 214 5.09 9.72 15.30
C ASP A 214 5.26 8.21 15.23
N ARG A 215 4.14 7.49 15.36
CA ARG A 215 4.07 6.03 15.28
C ARG A 215 2.66 5.58 14.88
N ILE A 216 2.54 4.30 14.61
CA ILE A 216 1.26 3.61 14.40
C ILE A 216 1.13 2.44 15.38
N GLU A 217 -0.11 2.14 15.76
CA GLU A 217 -0.49 1.00 16.58
C GLU A 217 -1.51 0.19 15.75
N GLY A 218 -1.02 -0.78 14.98
CA GLY A 218 -1.81 -1.60 14.05
C GLY A 218 -1.06 -1.90 12.74
N ASP A 219 -1.81 -2.15 11.66
CA ASP A 219 -1.28 -2.49 10.34
C ASP A 219 -0.94 -1.25 9.50
N TYR A 220 0.31 -1.15 9.05
CA TYR A 220 0.74 -0.09 8.14
C TYR A 220 0.01 -0.14 6.79
N LEU A 221 -0.23 -1.33 6.24
CA LEU A 221 -0.85 -1.49 4.93
C LEU A 221 -2.35 -1.15 4.97
N ASN A 222 -3.00 -1.39 6.11
CA ASN A 222 -4.31 -0.81 6.42
C ASN A 222 -4.31 0.72 6.27
N VAL A 223 -3.32 1.42 6.83
CA VAL A 223 -3.22 2.89 6.73
C VAL A 223 -2.99 3.35 5.28
N VAL A 224 -2.20 2.59 4.51
CA VAL A 224 -2.00 2.86 3.07
C VAL A 224 -3.28 2.65 2.25
N GLY A 225 -4.12 1.71 2.69
CA GLY A 225 -5.50 1.54 2.22
C GLY A 225 -5.88 0.12 1.82
N LEU A 226 -5.06 -0.90 2.11
CA LEU A 226 -5.42 -2.30 1.94
C LEU A 226 -4.67 -3.17 2.96
N PRO A 227 -5.34 -3.78 3.95
CA PRO A 227 -4.72 -4.65 4.95
C PRO A 227 -4.30 -6.00 4.34
N LEU A 228 -3.21 -5.99 3.56
CA LEU A 228 -2.85 -7.07 2.65
C LEU A 228 -2.63 -8.42 3.34
N ALA A 229 -2.08 -8.42 4.55
CA ALA A 229 -1.88 -9.65 5.32
C ALA A 229 -3.22 -10.35 5.59
N ARG A 230 -4.20 -9.60 6.10
CA ARG A 230 -5.56 -10.12 6.34
C ARG A 230 -6.29 -10.48 5.05
N VAL A 231 -6.10 -9.71 3.97
CA VAL A 231 -6.61 -10.10 2.64
C VAL A 231 -6.05 -11.45 2.22
N CYS A 232 -4.75 -11.68 2.37
CA CYS A 232 -4.12 -12.95 2.03
C CYS A 232 -4.68 -14.11 2.86
N GLU A 233 -4.87 -13.92 4.18
CA GLU A 233 -5.47 -14.91 5.07
C GLU A 233 -6.89 -15.28 4.63
N GLU A 234 -7.73 -14.29 4.34
CA GLU A 234 -9.11 -14.53 3.89
C GLU A 234 -9.17 -15.26 2.54
N LEU A 235 -8.28 -14.91 1.60
CA LEU A 235 -8.20 -15.59 0.30
C LEU A 235 -7.74 -17.04 0.43
N LEU A 236 -6.82 -17.34 1.35
CA LEU A 236 -6.38 -18.71 1.64
C LEU A 236 -7.49 -19.51 2.34
N ASN A 237 -8.15 -18.92 3.34
CA ASN A 237 -9.23 -19.57 4.11
C ASN A 237 -10.43 -19.93 3.24
N GLN A 238 -10.70 -19.15 2.20
CA GLN A 238 -11.76 -19.38 1.23
C GLN A 238 -11.29 -20.22 0.03
N GLU A 239 -10.05 -20.72 0.04
CA GLU A 239 -9.44 -21.51 -1.05
C GLU A 239 -9.47 -20.79 -2.43
N LEU A 240 -9.49 -19.45 -2.41
CA LEU A 240 -9.44 -18.62 -3.61
C LEU A 240 -8.02 -18.50 -4.16
N ILE A 241 -7.02 -18.67 -3.29
CA ILE A 241 -5.60 -18.83 -3.62
C ILE A 241 -5.01 -19.98 -2.81
N THR A 242 -3.91 -20.57 -3.29
CA THR A 242 -3.11 -21.60 -2.58
C THR A 242 -1.62 -21.28 -2.64
N LEU A 243 -0.81 -21.96 -1.83
CA LEU A 243 0.67 -21.90 -1.84
C LEU A 243 1.30 -22.84 -2.86
#